data_AF-A0A8X7V7B2-F1
#
_entry.id   AF-A0A8X7V7B2-F1
#
_cell.length_a   1.000
_cell.length_b   1.000
_cell.length_c   1.000
_cell.angle_alpha   90.00
_cell.angle_beta   90.00
_cell.angle_gamma   90.00
#
_symmetry.space_group_name_H-M   'P 1'
#
loop_
_entity.id
_entity.type
_entity.pdbx_description
1 polymer ?
#
loop_
_entity_poly.entity_id
_entity_poly.type
_entity_poly.pdbx_seq_one_letter_code
_entity_poly.pdbx_strand_id
1 'polypeptide(L)'
;MARTGTVKKNGAGQFFLATLLLWLVSVVFEIAFNLRTELLWVIAGGCFFQSVNWVVRSRLSRDPLFVNTSVSLLHSIITSASVVFILLNQCLAKGLEEMFDHSELVGGTWKWAYPALCFSCGYFAYDQWDMLQYRLYSGLIPSILVHHLVLLVCFTLALYRNITINYLILTLICEMHSIFLHVRKLRRMAGIRDSNTALVKLEWVLNWTAFVFARCIPHILITVKLIKDAHKFGRGVEWPLALFGMVGMNILNVGLGMDLFHAFRRERSNRRNQEKSDHQNHVE
;
A
#
# COMPACT_ATOMS: atom_id res chain seq x y z
N MET A 1 24.39 38.91 -6.49
CA MET A 1 23.78 38.37 -7.72
C MET A 1 22.83 37.24 -7.32
N ALA A 2 21.55 37.57 -7.15
CA ALA A 2 20.55 36.64 -6.64
C ALA A 2 20.22 35.57 -7.72
N ARG A 3 20.51 34.30 -7.44
CA ARG A 3 19.94 33.19 -8.20
C ARG A 3 18.46 33.10 -7.88
N THR A 4 17.64 33.72 -8.72
CA THR A 4 16.21 33.42 -8.85
C THR A 4 16.08 31.96 -9.28
N GLY A 5 15.95 31.06 -8.30
CA GLY A 5 15.58 29.69 -8.53
C GLY A 5 14.17 29.68 -9.12
N THR A 6 14.09 29.38 -10.42
CA THR A 6 12.84 29.08 -11.11
C THR A 6 12.10 28.01 -10.32
N VAL A 7 10.94 28.38 -9.78
CA VAL A 7 9.98 27.44 -9.19
C VAL A 7 9.60 26.46 -10.28
N LYS A 8 10.22 25.27 -10.28
CA LYS A 8 9.84 24.16 -11.17
C LYS A 8 8.36 23.91 -10.94
N LYS A 9 7.52 24.22 -11.93
CA LYS A 9 6.10 23.83 -11.94
C LYS A 9 6.02 22.33 -11.67
N ASN A 10 5.36 21.95 -10.60
CA ASN A 10 5.30 20.58 -10.09
C ASN A 10 4.24 19.78 -10.87
N GLY A 11 4.51 19.52 -12.15
CA GLY A 11 3.56 18.89 -13.08
C GLY A 11 3.05 17.51 -12.61
N ALA A 12 3.90 16.74 -11.92
CA ALA A 12 3.50 15.47 -11.33
C ALA A 12 2.38 15.66 -10.28
N GLY A 13 2.54 16.60 -9.36
CA GLY A 13 1.52 16.88 -8.33
C GLY A 13 0.18 17.28 -8.93
N GLN A 14 0.19 18.12 -9.98
CA GLN A 14 -1.03 18.54 -10.67
C GLN A 14 -1.73 17.37 -11.37
N PHE A 15 -0.97 16.48 -12.00
CA PHE A 15 -1.51 15.28 -12.63
C PHE A 15 -2.22 14.38 -11.61
N PHE A 16 -1.56 14.03 -10.50
CA PHE A 16 -2.15 13.16 -9.47
C PHE A 16 -3.31 13.81 -8.71
N LEU A 17 -3.30 15.13 -8.59
CA LEU A 17 -4.45 15.87 -8.05
C LEU A 17 -5.65 15.79 -9.00
N ALA A 18 -5.43 16.04 -10.30
CA ALA A 18 -6.49 16.00 -11.29
C ALA A 18 -7.13 14.60 -11.39
N THR A 19 -6.31 13.54 -11.38
CA THR A 19 -6.84 12.16 -11.41
C THR A 19 -7.57 11.79 -10.12
N LEU A 20 -7.11 12.26 -8.95
CA LEU A 20 -7.82 12.07 -7.68
C LEU A 20 -9.18 12.77 -7.65
N LEU A 21 -9.25 14.01 -8.16
CA LEU A 21 -10.50 14.75 -8.24
C LEU A 21 -11.48 14.08 -9.22
N LEU A 22 -11.01 13.67 -10.40
CA LEU A 22 -11.83 12.94 -11.36
C LEU A 22 -12.37 11.63 -10.77
N TRP A 23 -11.50 10.89 -10.06
CA TRP A 23 -11.88 9.69 -9.34
C TRP A 23 -12.95 9.96 -8.29
N LEU A 24 -12.80 11.02 -7.48
CA LEU A 24 -13.78 11.38 -6.46
C LEU A 24 -15.12 11.76 -7.07
N VAL A 25 -15.13 12.53 -8.17
CA VAL A 25 -16.36 12.87 -8.89
C VAL A 25 -17.05 11.60 -9.39
N SER A 26 -16.29 10.62 -9.91
CA SER A 26 -16.87 9.35 -10.34
C SER A 26 -17.53 8.59 -9.18
N VAL A 27 -16.87 8.47 -8.02
CA VAL A 27 -17.43 7.78 -6.85
C VAL A 27 -18.69 8.48 -6.34
N VAL A 28 -18.65 9.81 -6.22
CA VAL A 28 -19.81 10.60 -5.79
C VAL A 28 -20.95 10.50 -6.79
N PHE A 29 -20.66 10.46 -8.10
CA PHE A 29 -21.67 10.28 -9.13
C PHE A 29 -22.39 8.94 -8.98
N GLU A 30 -21.64 7.85 -8.78
CA GLU A 30 -22.22 6.51 -8.54
C GLU A 30 -23.09 6.45 -7.28
N ILE A 31 -22.70 7.15 -6.21
CA ILE A 31 -23.49 7.20 -4.97
C ILE A 31 -24.76 8.03 -5.18
N ALA A 32 -24.65 9.23 -5.75
CA ALA A 32 -25.73 10.21 -5.79
C ALA A 32 -26.75 9.94 -6.90
N PHE A 33 -26.28 9.55 -8.09
CA PHE A 33 -27.14 9.39 -9.27
C PHE A 33 -27.51 7.93 -9.54
N ASN A 34 -26.59 6.99 -9.28
CA ASN A 34 -26.87 5.55 -9.43
C ASN A 34 -27.31 4.87 -8.13
N LEU A 35 -27.47 5.64 -7.04
CA LEU A 35 -27.97 5.19 -5.73
C LEU A 35 -27.18 4.01 -5.12
N ARG A 36 -25.88 3.92 -5.42
CA ARG A 36 -25.00 2.86 -4.92
C ARG A 36 -24.50 3.13 -3.52
N THR A 37 -25.40 2.98 -2.56
CA THR A 37 -25.16 3.26 -1.13
C THR A 37 -24.06 2.41 -0.51
N GLU A 38 -23.76 1.24 -1.08
CA GLU A 38 -22.62 0.39 -0.67
C GLU A 38 -21.27 1.09 -0.86
N LEU A 39 -21.16 2.06 -1.77
CA LEU A 39 -19.93 2.84 -1.95
C LEU A 39 -19.72 3.90 -0.85
N LEU A 40 -20.70 4.13 0.04
CA LEU A 40 -20.52 5.00 1.21
C LEU A 40 -19.40 4.51 2.13
N TRP A 41 -19.08 3.21 2.12
CA TRP A 41 -17.93 2.66 2.83
C TRP A 41 -16.58 3.25 2.35
N VAL A 42 -16.50 3.72 1.10
CA VAL A 42 -15.33 4.44 0.57
C VAL A 42 -15.19 5.79 1.27
N ILE A 43 -16.30 6.54 1.35
CA ILE A 43 -16.32 7.85 2.01
C ILE A 43 -16.04 7.70 3.51
N ALA A 44 -16.65 6.70 4.15
CA ALA A 44 -16.40 6.37 5.55
C ALA A 44 -14.92 6.06 5.83
N GLY A 45 -14.27 5.29 4.96
CA GLY A 45 -12.82 5.03 5.04
C GLY A 45 -11.99 6.31 4.97
N GLY A 46 -12.25 7.16 3.98
CA GLY A 46 -11.55 8.45 3.84
C GLY A 46 -11.74 9.36 5.07
N CYS A 47 -12.97 9.50 5.56
CA CYS A 47 -13.28 10.29 6.76
C CYS A 47 -12.63 9.73 8.02
N PHE A 48 -12.60 8.40 8.18
CA PHE A 48 -11.94 7.74 9.31
C PHE A 48 -10.45 8.08 9.35
N PHE A 49 -9.72 7.85 8.26
CA PHE A 49 -8.27 8.12 8.23
C PHE A 49 -7.93 9.60 8.30
N GLN A 50 -8.78 10.49 7.75
CA GLN A 50 -8.65 11.93 7.96
C GLN A 50 -8.82 12.32 9.44
N SER A 51 -9.74 11.68 10.15
CA SER A 51 -9.93 11.88 11.59
C SER A 51 -8.73 11.38 12.39
N VAL A 52 -8.17 10.22 12.02
CA VAL A 52 -6.93 9.70 12.61
C VAL A 52 -5.76 10.66 12.37
N ASN A 53 -5.60 11.21 11.15
CA ASN A 53 -4.58 12.23 10.86
C ASN A 53 -4.69 13.39 11.83
N TRP A 54 -5.89 13.94 12.02
CA TRP A 54 -6.13 15.05 12.92
C TRP A 54 -5.77 14.71 14.38
N VAL A 55 -6.11 13.50 14.85
CA VAL A 55 -5.74 13.03 16.19
C VAL A 55 -4.22 12.88 16.33
N VAL A 56 -3.55 12.21 15.39
CA VAL A 56 -2.08 12.03 15.43
C VAL A 56 -1.38 13.40 15.36
N ARG A 57 -1.84 14.30 14.49
CA ARG A 57 -1.28 15.63 14.30
C ARG A 57 -1.41 16.51 15.54
N SER A 58 -2.51 16.36 16.28
CA SER A 58 -2.79 17.14 17.49
C SER A 58 -2.12 16.56 18.74
N ARG A 59 -1.96 15.24 18.83
CA ARG A 59 -1.50 14.56 20.06
C ARG A 59 -0.08 14.05 20.02
N LEU A 60 0.46 13.68 18.85
CA LEU A 60 1.73 12.97 18.73
C LEU A 60 2.83 13.80 18.05
N SER A 61 2.57 14.33 16.85
CA SER A 61 3.57 15.11 16.10
C SER A 61 2.94 15.98 15.04
N ARG A 62 3.51 17.17 14.81
CA ARG A 62 3.10 18.05 13.69
C ARG A 62 3.87 17.79 12.40
N ASP A 63 4.92 16.97 12.44
CA ASP A 63 5.70 16.61 11.26
C ASP A 63 4.83 15.84 10.26
N PRO A 64 4.59 16.36 9.04
CA PRO A 64 3.69 15.72 8.09
C PRO A 64 4.10 14.29 7.72
N LEU A 65 5.42 14.03 7.60
CA LEU A 65 5.90 12.69 7.28
C LEU A 65 5.62 11.70 8.40
N PHE A 66 5.74 12.14 9.66
CA PHE A 66 5.43 11.33 10.83
C PHE A 66 3.95 10.99 10.85
N VAL A 67 3.09 12.01 10.73
CA VAL A 67 1.63 11.85 10.74
C VAL A 67 1.20 10.88 9.64
N ASN A 68 1.64 11.11 8.41
CA ASN A 68 1.36 10.25 7.26
C ASN A 68 1.77 8.80 7.56
N THR A 69 3.01 8.59 8.00
CA THR A 69 3.52 7.24 8.29
C THR A 69 2.75 6.55 9.43
N SER A 70 2.31 7.28 10.45
CA SER A 70 1.47 6.73 11.53
C SER A 70 0.09 6.32 11.05
N VAL A 71 -0.53 7.13 10.19
CA VAL A 71 -1.85 6.81 9.61
C VAL A 71 -1.73 5.61 8.67
N SER A 72 -0.67 5.54 7.85
CA SER A 72 -0.38 4.39 7.01
C SER A 72 -0.13 3.11 7.82
N LEU A 73 0.58 3.20 8.95
CA LEU A 73 0.75 2.06 9.85
C LEU A 73 -0.60 1.52 10.35
N LEU A 74 -1.49 2.42 10.79
CA LEU A 74 -2.82 2.02 11.24
C LEU A 74 -3.63 1.36 10.11
N HIS A 75 -3.57 1.91 8.90
CA HIS A 75 -4.18 1.29 7.73
C HIS A 75 -3.65 -0.12 7.50
N SER A 76 -2.33 -0.30 7.42
CA SER A 76 -1.73 -1.62 7.18
C SER A 76 -2.13 -2.63 8.25
N ILE A 77 -2.26 -2.22 9.52
CA ILE A 77 -2.75 -3.09 10.61
C ILE A 77 -4.21 -3.49 10.39
N ILE A 78 -5.11 -2.52 10.16
CA ILE A 78 -6.55 -2.78 9.97
C ILE A 78 -6.78 -3.65 8.74
N THR A 79 -6.12 -3.32 7.62
CA THR A 79 -6.24 -4.06 6.36
C THR A 79 -5.68 -5.47 6.49
N SER A 80 -4.50 -5.64 7.10
CA SER A 80 -3.93 -6.98 7.32
C SER A 80 -4.84 -7.85 8.19
N ALA A 81 -5.38 -7.29 9.28
CA ALA A 81 -6.32 -8.01 10.14
C ALA A 81 -7.59 -8.40 9.38
N SER A 82 -8.12 -7.50 8.56
CA SER A 82 -9.31 -7.74 7.73
C SER A 82 -9.06 -8.83 6.70
N VAL A 83 -7.93 -8.79 5.99
CA VAL A 83 -7.54 -9.81 5.00
C VAL A 83 -7.39 -11.17 5.67
N VAL A 84 -6.67 -11.26 6.79
CA VAL A 84 -6.51 -12.52 7.53
C VAL A 84 -7.87 -13.06 7.97
N PHE A 85 -8.74 -12.20 8.51
CA PHE A 85 -10.08 -12.59 8.92
C PHE A 85 -10.93 -13.12 7.76
N ILE A 86 -10.91 -12.45 6.60
CA ILE A 86 -11.63 -12.88 5.39
C ILE A 86 -11.11 -14.24 4.92
N LEU A 87 -9.79 -14.40 4.81
CA LEU A 87 -9.16 -15.63 4.34
C LEU A 87 -9.42 -16.80 5.28
N LEU A 88 -9.31 -16.61 6.60
CA LEU A 88 -9.61 -17.65 7.58
C LEU A 88 -11.08 -18.05 7.52
N ASN A 89 -12.00 -17.08 7.48
CA ASN A 89 -13.42 -17.37 7.40
C ASN A 89 -13.78 -18.13 6.11
N GLN A 90 -13.19 -17.74 4.98
CA GLN A 90 -13.43 -18.41 3.70
C GLN A 90 -12.81 -19.82 3.66
N CYS A 91 -11.57 -19.95 4.15
CA CYS A 91 -10.88 -21.24 4.24
C CYS A 91 -11.63 -22.23 5.14
N LEU A 92 -12.20 -21.77 6.26
CA LEU A 92 -13.01 -22.61 7.15
C LEU A 92 -14.35 -23.00 6.54
N ALA A 93 -14.93 -22.15 5.69
CA ALA A 93 -16.24 -22.40 5.08
C ALA A 93 -16.19 -23.34 3.87
N LYS A 94 -15.16 -23.21 3.01
CA LYS A 94 -15.08 -23.91 1.71
C LYS A 94 -13.80 -24.71 1.49
N GLY A 95 -12.81 -24.62 2.38
CA GLY A 95 -11.48 -25.21 2.18
C GLY A 95 -10.61 -24.40 1.20
N LEU A 96 -9.32 -24.76 1.12
CA LEU A 96 -8.34 -24.01 0.33
C LEU A 96 -8.52 -24.17 -1.18
N GLU A 97 -8.82 -25.37 -1.67
CA GLU A 97 -8.92 -25.61 -3.11
C GLU A 97 -10.07 -24.84 -3.75
N GLU A 98 -11.26 -24.91 -3.16
CA GLU A 98 -12.45 -24.22 -3.65
C GLU A 98 -12.31 -22.69 -3.54
N MET A 99 -11.65 -22.20 -2.47
CA MET A 99 -11.41 -20.77 -2.28
C MET A 99 -10.64 -20.14 -3.45
N PHE A 100 -9.71 -20.88 -4.07
CA PHE A 100 -8.90 -20.38 -5.20
C PHE A 100 -9.46 -20.75 -6.58
N ASP A 101 -10.69 -21.26 -6.66
CA ASP A 101 -11.33 -21.50 -7.95
C ASP A 101 -11.60 -20.19 -8.71
N HIS A 102 -11.59 -20.27 -10.04
CA HIS A 102 -11.82 -19.11 -10.90
C HIS A 102 -13.17 -18.44 -10.63
N SER A 103 -14.23 -19.23 -10.48
CA SER A 103 -15.58 -18.71 -10.28
C SER A 103 -15.69 -17.90 -8.98
N GLU A 104 -15.06 -18.39 -7.92
CA GLU A 104 -14.96 -17.71 -6.62
C GLU A 104 -14.10 -16.45 -6.71
N LEU A 105 -12.94 -16.49 -7.37
CA LEU A 105 -12.01 -15.36 -7.42
C LEU A 105 -12.47 -14.21 -8.33
N VAL A 106 -13.17 -14.52 -9.43
CA VAL A 106 -13.61 -13.53 -10.43
C VAL A 106 -15.05 -13.09 -10.21
N GLY A 107 -15.99 -14.04 -10.12
CA GLY A 107 -17.42 -13.75 -10.00
C GLY A 107 -17.92 -13.70 -8.56
N GLY A 108 -17.22 -14.36 -7.64
CA GLY A 108 -17.55 -14.37 -6.22
C GLY A 108 -17.10 -13.11 -5.49
N THR A 109 -17.69 -12.90 -4.32
CA THR A 109 -17.26 -11.89 -3.35
C THR A 109 -17.29 -12.54 -1.97
N TRP A 110 -16.11 -12.74 -1.36
CA TRP A 110 -16.03 -13.32 -0.03
C TRP A 110 -16.70 -12.41 1.00
N LYS A 111 -17.20 -13.01 2.08
CA LYS A 111 -17.83 -12.24 3.16
C LYS A 111 -16.85 -11.20 3.69
N TRP A 112 -17.29 -9.95 3.80
CA TRP A 112 -16.50 -8.78 4.20
C TRP A 112 -15.48 -8.25 3.17
N ALA A 113 -15.27 -8.93 2.03
CA ALA A 113 -14.32 -8.48 1.01
C ALA A 113 -14.71 -7.11 0.42
N TYR A 114 -15.98 -6.95 0.02
CA TYR A 114 -16.47 -5.70 -0.56
C TYR A 114 -16.26 -4.49 0.37
N PRO A 115 -16.77 -4.47 1.63
CA PRO A 115 -16.57 -3.32 2.52
C PRO A 115 -15.10 -3.12 2.90
N ALA A 116 -14.29 -4.18 3.06
CA ALA A 116 -12.86 -4.04 3.32
C ALA A 116 -12.12 -3.37 2.14
N LEU A 117 -12.49 -3.71 0.90
CA LEU A 117 -11.96 -3.11 -0.31
C LEU A 117 -12.40 -1.64 -0.44
N CYS A 118 -13.67 -1.33 -0.17
CA CYS A 118 -14.18 0.06 -0.11
C CYS A 118 -13.42 0.90 0.91
N PHE A 119 -13.30 0.39 2.14
CA PHE A 119 -12.61 1.09 3.23
C PHE A 119 -11.14 1.35 2.90
N SER A 120 -10.47 0.38 2.29
CA SER A 120 -9.09 0.52 1.79
C SER A 120 -9.00 1.52 0.64
N CYS A 121 -9.97 1.54 -0.27
CA CYS A 121 -10.04 2.52 -1.35
C CYS A 121 -10.14 3.96 -0.81
N GLY A 122 -10.98 4.15 0.23
CA GLY A 122 -11.09 5.42 0.95
C GLY A 122 -9.76 5.88 1.58
N TYR A 123 -9.02 4.95 2.18
CA TYR A 123 -7.67 5.22 2.67
C TYR A 123 -6.71 5.69 1.56
N PHE A 124 -6.62 4.95 0.44
CA PHE A 124 -5.66 5.30 -0.63
C PHE A 124 -5.93 6.69 -1.21
N ALA A 125 -7.19 7.08 -1.30
CA ALA A 125 -7.60 8.42 -1.73
C ALA A 125 -7.20 9.50 -0.71
N TYR A 126 -7.48 9.27 0.57
CA TYR A 126 -7.06 10.16 1.66
C TYR A 126 -5.52 10.29 1.70
N ASP A 127 -4.78 9.19 1.60
CA ASP A 127 -3.33 9.20 1.73
C ASP A 127 -2.67 9.86 0.52
N GLN A 128 -3.21 9.65 -0.69
CA GLN A 128 -2.79 10.40 -1.87
C GLN A 128 -3.04 11.90 -1.69
N TRP A 129 -4.19 12.30 -1.15
CA TRP A 129 -4.47 13.70 -0.83
C TRP A 129 -3.46 14.26 0.17
N ASP A 130 -3.22 13.57 1.29
CA ASP A 130 -2.28 14.00 2.33
C ASP A 130 -0.85 14.13 1.77
N MET A 131 -0.38 13.17 0.96
CA MET A 131 0.90 13.25 0.28
C MET A 131 1.00 14.44 -0.70
N LEU A 132 -0.08 14.76 -1.42
CA LEU A 132 -0.12 15.90 -2.33
C LEU A 132 -0.10 17.24 -1.57
N GLN A 133 -0.89 17.35 -0.51
CA GLN A 133 -0.96 18.55 0.32
C GLN A 133 0.39 18.88 0.98
N TYR A 134 1.04 17.88 1.56
CA TYR A 134 2.31 18.05 2.28
C TYR A 134 3.55 17.78 1.43
N ARG A 135 3.38 17.53 0.12
CA ARG A 135 4.46 17.24 -0.84
C ARG A 135 5.38 16.09 -0.40
N LEU A 136 4.80 15.01 0.11
CA LEU A 136 5.50 13.83 0.62
C LEU A 136 5.93 12.86 -0.50
N TYR A 137 6.34 13.40 -1.64
CA TYR A 137 6.70 12.63 -2.83
C TYR A 137 7.90 13.27 -3.54
N SER A 138 8.65 12.47 -4.28
CA SER A 138 9.86 12.92 -4.97
C SER A 138 10.02 12.27 -6.34
N GLY A 139 10.64 12.98 -7.26
CA GLY A 139 10.91 12.51 -8.63
C GLY A 139 9.86 12.96 -9.65
N LEU A 140 10.16 12.70 -10.93
CA LEU A 140 9.24 12.98 -12.04
C LEU A 140 8.05 12.03 -12.05
N ILE A 141 8.30 10.76 -11.69
CA ILE A 141 7.30 9.71 -11.59
C ILE A 141 7.39 9.16 -10.16
N PRO A 142 6.68 9.77 -9.20
CA PRO A 142 6.73 9.32 -7.81
C PRO A 142 6.07 7.95 -7.69
N SER A 143 6.88 6.93 -7.40
CA SER A 143 6.43 5.52 -7.34
C SER A 143 5.26 5.32 -6.39
N ILE A 144 5.25 6.02 -5.25
CA ILE A 144 4.15 5.96 -4.27
C ILE A 144 2.84 6.55 -4.82
N LEU A 145 2.87 7.64 -5.58
CA LEU A 145 1.66 8.20 -6.18
C LEU A 145 1.16 7.34 -7.33
N VAL A 146 2.06 6.74 -8.12
CA VAL A 146 1.70 5.76 -9.15
C VAL A 146 1.04 4.53 -8.53
N HIS A 147 1.58 4.04 -7.42
CA HIS A 147 1.01 2.93 -6.66
C HIS A 147 -0.44 3.22 -6.25
N HIS A 148 -0.71 4.40 -5.68
CA HIS A 148 -2.06 4.79 -5.27
C HIS A 148 -2.99 4.93 -6.46
N LEU A 149 -2.54 5.53 -7.57
CA LEU A 149 -3.33 5.64 -8.78
C LEU A 149 -3.75 4.27 -9.34
N VAL A 150 -2.81 3.32 -9.42
CA VAL A 150 -3.09 1.95 -9.87
C VAL A 150 -4.12 1.28 -8.95
N LEU A 151 -3.95 1.39 -7.63
CA LEU A 151 -4.89 0.83 -6.66
C LEU A 151 -6.28 1.46 -6.77
N LEU A 152 -6.37 2.80 -6.86
CA LEU A 152 -7.65 3.51 -6.98
C LEU A 152 -8.41 3.09 -8.24
N VAL A 153 -7.72 2.97 -9.38
CA VAL A 153 -8.34 2.54 -10.65
C VAL A 153 -8.78 1.08 -10.57
N CYS A 154 -7.91 0.16 -10.13
CA CYS A 154 -8.24 -1.26 -10.06
C CYS A 154 -9.35 -1.55 -9.04
N PHE A 155 -9.29 -0.92 -7.87
CA PHE A 155 -10.27 -1.13 -6.80
C PHE A 155 -11.63 -0.57 -7.21
N THR A 156 -11.70 0.64 -7.74
CA THR A 156 -13.00 1.20 -8.13
C THR A 156 -13.62 0.47 -9.29
N LEU A 157 -12.86 0.02 -10.29
CA LEU A 157 -13.47 -0.78 -11.35
C LEU A 157 -14.04 -2.10 -10.81
N ALA A 158 -13.30 -2.79 -9.93
CA ALA A 158 -13.77 -4.03 -9.30
C ALA A 158 -15.02 -3.79 -8.46
N LEU A 159 -15.07 -2.71 -7.67
CA LEU A 159 -16.25 -2.32 -6.90
C LEU A 159 -17.43 -1.95 -7.80
N TYR A 160 -17.18 -1.29 -8.92
CA TYR A 160 -18.22 -0.86 -9.83
C TYR A 160 -18.82 -2.01 -10.63
N ARG A 161 -18.00 -2.99 -11.01
CA ARG A 161 -18.43 -4.17 -11.77
C ARG A 161 -18.81 -5.35 -10.88
N ASN A 162 -18.48 -5.29 -9.60
CA ASN A 162 -18.58 -6.40 -8.64
C ASN A 162 -17.87 -7.68 -9.15
N ILE A 163 -16.67 -7.50 -9.69
CA ILE A 163 -15.85 -8.56 -10.30
C ILE A 163 -14.42 -8.43 -9.78
N THR A 164 -13.70 -9.55 -9.65
CA THR A 164 -12.29 -9.65 -9.21
C THR A 164 -11.96 -9.07 -7.83
N ILE A 165 -12.98 -8.80 -7.00
CA ILE A 165 -12.79 -8.26 -5.63
C ILE A 165 -11.90 -9.19 -4.80
N ASN A 166 -12.11 -10.51 -4.90
CA ASN A 166 -11.33 -11.49 -4.14
C ASN A 166 -9.85 -11.51 -4.55
N TYR A 167 -9.55 -11.31 -5.84
CA TYR A 167 -8.17 -11.10 -6.29
C TYR A 167 -7.54 -9.87 -5.63
N LEU A 168 -8.28 -8.76 -5.51
CA LEU A 168 -7.78 -7.55 -4.87
C LEU A 168 -7.60 -7.71 -3.35
N ILE A 169 -8.45 -8.50 -2.68
CA ILE A 169 -8.21 -8.89 -1.29
C ILE A 169 -6.91 -9.69 -1.15
N LEU A 170 -6.64 -10.62 -2.08
CA LEU A 170 -5.39 -11.38 -2.07
C LEU A 170 -4.17 -10.48 -2.31
N THR A 171 -4.27 -9.45 -3.17
CA THR A 171 -3.13 -8.53 -3.38
C THR A 171 -2.83 -7.69 -2.13
N LEU A 172 -3.85 -7.38 -1.31
CA LEU A 172 -3.72 -6.66 -0.04
C LEU A 172 -3.00 -7.45 1.07
N ILE A 173 -2.67 -8.73 0.88
CA ILE A 173 -1.74 -9.46 1.76
C ILE A 173 -0.41 -8.68 1.90
N CYS A 174 -0.03 -7.89 0.87
CA CYS A 174 1.16 -7.06 0.89
C CYS A 174 1.21 -6.03 2.04
N GLU A 175 0.07 -5.67 2.62
CA GLU A 175 -0.03 -4.76 3.76
C GLU A 175 0.61 -5.34 5.02
N MET A 176 0.71 -6.66 5.14
CA MET A 176 1.42 -7.30 6.26
C MET A 176 2.91 -6.88 6.27
N HIS A 177 3.52 -6.75 5.10
CA HIS A 177 4.88 -6.21 4.99
C HIS A 177 4.92 -4.70 5.26
N SER A 178 3.90 -3.96 4.82
CA SER A 178 3.81 -2.51 5.05
C SER A 178 3.84 -2.16 6.55
N ILE A 179 3.29 -3.00 7.43
CA ILE A 179 3.40 -2.84 8.90
C ILE A 179 4.87 -2.73 9.33
N PHE A 180 5.72 -3.68 8.93
CA PHE A 180 7.14 -3.69 9.31
C PHE A 180 7.89 -2.49 8.71
N LEU A 181 7.57 -2.10 7.47
CA LEU A 181 8.14 -0.89 6.85
C LEU A 181 7.79 0.38 7.63
N HIS A 182 6.53 0.56 7.99
CA HIS A 182 6.07 1.75 8.70
C HIS A 182 6.58 1.80 10.14
N VAL A 183 6.59 0.66 10.86
CA VAL A 183 7.21 0.56 12.20
C VAL A 183 8.69 0.96 12.15
N ARG A 184 9.44 0.39 11.19
CA ARG A 184 10.85 0.74 10.99
C ARG A 184 11.03 2.23 10.68
N LYS A 185 10.19 2.78 9.80
CA LYS A 185 10.25 4.20 9.44
C LYS A 185 9.97 5.10 10.65
N LEU A 186 8.92 4.84 11.42
CA LEU A 186 8.58 5.60 12.63
C LEU A 186 9.67 5.51 13.69
N ARG A 187 10.23 4.33 13.95
CA ARG A 187 11.36 4.15 14.88
C ARG A 187 12.54 5.04 14.48
N ARG A 188 12.89 5.05 13.18
CA ARG A 188 14.00 5.88 12.67
C ARG A 188 13.71 7.37 12.74
N MET A 189 12.45 7.77 12.63
CA MET A 189 12.00 9.16 12.81
C MET A 189 12.03 9.59 14.27
N ALA A 190 11.74 8.69 15.21
CA ALA A 190 11.86 8.91 16.65
C ALA A 190 13.31 9.02 17.15
N GLY A 191 14.31 8.98 16.26
CA GLY A 191 15.72 9.08 16.63
C GLY A 191 16.32 7.80 17.23
N ILE A 192 15.53 6.73 17.38
CA ILE A 192 15.98 5.44 17.89
C ILE A 192 16.79 4.75 16.78
N ARG A 193 18.09 5.03 16.74
CA ARG A 193 19.02 4.60 15.69
C ARG A 193 20.03 3.55 16.14
N ASP A 194 19.93 3.04 17.37
CA ASP A 194 20.89 2.11 17.93
C ASP A 194 21.04 0.85 17.07
N SER A 195 22.07 0.88 16.24
CA SER A 195 22.42 -0.15 15.25
C SER A 195 22.99 -1.41 15.88
N ASN A 196 23.19 -1.41 17.19
CA ASN A 196 23.88 -2.46 17.94
C ASN A 196 22.94 -3.45 18.65
N THR A 197 21.63 -3.23 18.58
CA THR A 197 20.67 -4.02 19.36
C THR A 197 20.13 -5.20 18.55
N ALA A 198 19.95 -6.36 19.19
CA ALA A 198 19.29 -7.54 18.61
C ALA A 198 17.94 -7.20 17.94
N LEU A 199 17.26 -6.16 18.42
CA LEU A 199 16.03 -5.60 17.86
C LEU A 199 16.16 -5.17 16.40
N VAL A 200 17.25 -4.50 16.00
CA VAL A 200 17.44 -4.06 14.60
C VAL A 200 17.70 -5.25 13.68
N LYS A 201 18.42 -6.27 14.16
CA LYS A 201 18.61 -7.52 13.42
C LYS A 201 17.28 -8.25 13.23
N LEU A 202 16.49 -8.38 14.30
CA LEU A 202 15.17 -8.99 14.27
C LEU A 202 14.23 -8.22 13.32
N GLU A 203 14.20 -6.90 13.40
CA GLU A 203 13.41 -6.04 12.50
C GLU A 203 13.75 -6.31 11.04
N TRP A 204 15.05 -6.39 10.70
CA TRP A 204 15.49 -6.69 9.35
C TRP A 204 15.09 -8.09 8.88
N VAL A 205 15.24 -9.11 9.75
CA VAL A 205 14.81 -10.48 9.45
C VAL A 205 13.30 -10.49 9.18
N LEU A 206 12.50 -9.94 10.10
CA LEU A 206 11.05 -9.87 9.96
C LEU A 206 10.63 -9.12 8.69
N ASN A 207 11.29 -8.01 8.37
CA ASN A 207 10.96 -7.21 7.21
C ASN A 207 11.29 -7.94 5.89
N TRP A 208 12.45 -8.63 5.80
CA TRP A 208 12.78 -9.44 4.63
C TRP A 208 11.87 -10.66 4.49
N THR A 209 11.60 -11.36 5.59
CA THR A 209 10.66 -12.49 5.60
C THR A 209 9.27 -12.03 5.14
N ALA A 210 8.74 -10.95 5.71
CA ALA A 210 7.46 -10.40 5.30
C ALA A 210 7.47 -9.92 3.84
N PHE A 211 8.55 -9.33 3.34
CA PHE A 211 8.65 -8.94 1.93
C PHE A 211 8.48 -10.15 0.99
N VAL A 212 9.16 -11.26 1.28
CA VAL A 212 9.07 -12.48 0.47
C VAL A 212 7.68 -13.11 0.55
N PHE A 213 7.16 -13.30 1.76
CA PHE A 213 5.92 -14.07 1.98
C PHE A 213 4.64 -13.25 1.79
N ALA A 214 4.68 -11.93 1.92
CA ALA A 214 3.50 -11.07 1.77
C ALA A 214 3.44 -10.35 0.42
N ARG A 215 4.58 -10.14 -0.26
CA ARG A 215 4.63 -9.48 -1.57
C ARG A 215 5.04 -10.44 -2.67
N CYS A 216 6.28 -10.94 -2.64
CA CYS A 216 6.82 -11.71 -3.77
C CYS A 216 6.00 -12.96 -4.08
N ILE A 217 5.84 -13.86 -3.10
CA ILE A 217 5.15 -15.14 -3.33
C ILE A 217 3.67 -14.91 -3.71
N PRO A 218 2.85 -14.16 -2.95
CA PRO A 218 1.44 -14.00 -3.30
C PRO A 218 1.24 -13.29 -4.64
N HIS A 219 2.01 -12.23 -4.93
CA HIS A 219 1.82 -11.49 -6.18
C HIS A 219 2.24 -12.31 -7.40
N ILE A 220 3.30 -13.13 -7.30
CA ILE A 220 3.67 -14.08 -8.35
C ILE A 220 2.57 -15.12 -8.55
N LEU A 221 2.05 -15.71 -7.47
CA LEU A 221 1.00 -16.72 -7.55
C LEU A 221 -0.28 -16.17 -8.18
N ILE A 222 -0.71 -14.96 -7.78
CA ILE A 222 -1.85 -14.26 -8.38
C ILE A 222 -1.62 -14.01 -9.86
N THR A 223 -0.43 -13.54 -10.24
CA THR A 223 -0.08 -13.26 -11.65
C THR A 223 -0.15 -14.55 -12.48
N VAL A 224 0.45 -15.65 -11.98
CA VAL A 224 0.40 -16.95 -12.64
C VAL A 224 -1.04 -17.45 -12.76
N LYS A 225 -1.87 -17.28 -11.72
CA LYS A 225 -3.28 -17.67 -11.74
C LYS A 225 -4.07 -16.88 -12.79
N LEU A 226 -3.89 -15.56 -12.87
CA LEU A 226 -4.53 -14.71 -13.88
C LEU A 226 -4.15 -15.11 -15.31
N ILE A 227 -2.89 -15.51 -15.54
CA ILE A 227 -2.44 -15.99 -16.85
C ILE A 227 -3.05 -17.36 -17.18
N LYS A 228 -3.02 -18.30 -16.24
CA LYS A 228 -3.60 -19.65 -16.44
C LYS A 228 -5.10 -19.60 -16.70
N ASP A 229 -5.80 -18.76 -15.96
CA ASP A 229 -7.24 -18.58 -16.07
C ASP A 229 -7.65 -17.60 -17.17
N ALA A 230 -6.72 -17.04 -17.96
CA ALA A 230 -7.04 -16.01 -18.95
C ALA A 230 -8.19 -16.40 -19.89
N HIS A 231 -8.23 -17.67 -20.30
CA HIS A 231 -9.29 -18.22 -21.16
C HIS A 231 -10.67 -18.32 -20.50
N LYS A 232 -10.74 -18.28 -19.17
CA LYS A 232 -11.99 -18.34 -18.39
C LYS A 232 -12.62 -16.96 -18.18
N PHE A 233 -11.84 -15.89 -18.36
CA PHE A 233 -12.40 -14.54 -18.36
C PHE A 233 -13.28 -14.33 -19.58
N GLY A 234 -14.39 -13.61 -19.39
CA GLY A 234 -15.25 -13.19 -20.49
C GLY A 234 -14.54 -12.26 -21.48
N ARG A 235 -15.18 -12.01 -22.63
CA ARG A 235 -14.70 -11.00 -23.58
C ARG A 235 -14.96 -9.60 -22.98
N GLY A 236 -13.93 -9.02 -22.37
CA GLY A 236 -14.06 -7.72 -21.72
C GLY A 236 -12.73 -7.11 -21.28
N VAL A 237 -12.83 -6.04 -20.49
CA VAL A 237 -11.67 -5.25 -20.03
C VAL A 237 -11.12 -5.75 -18.70
N GLU A 238 -11.79 -6.71 -18.04
CA GLU A 238 -11.48 -7.18 -16.70
C GLU A 238 -10.11 -7.87 -16.65
N TRP A 239 -9.86 -8.81 -17.56
CA TRP A 239 -8.58 -9.53 -17.61
C TRP A 239 -7.41 -8.62 -18.00
N PRO A 240 -7.47 -7.82 -19.08
CA PRO A 240 -6.39 -6.90 -19.41
C PRO A 240 -6.07 -5.94 -18.27
N LEU A 241 -7.09 -5.40 -17.59
CA LEU A 241 -6.87 -4.49 -16.47
C LEU A 241 -6.26 -5.20 -15.27
N ALA A 242 -6.76 -6.38 -14.89
CA ALA A 242 -6.23 -7.16 -13.78
C ALA A 242 -4.76 -7.53 -14.02
N LEU A 243 -4.41 -7.95 -15.24
CA LEU A 243 -3.04 -8.25 -15.62
C LEU A 243 -2.15 -7.00 -15.59
N PHE A 244 -2.61 -5.87 -16.15
CA PHE A 244 -1.85 -4.63 -16.14
C PHE A 244 -1.62 -4.10 -14.72
N GLY A 245 -2.65 -4.15 -13.87
CA GLY A 245 -2.55 -3.82 -12.45
C GLY A 245 -1.51 -4.69 -11.74
N MET A 246 -1.54 -6.01 -11.96
CA MET A 246 -0.54 -6.93 -11.40
C MET A 246 0.88 -6.67 -11.91
N VAL A 247 1.06 -6.41 -13.20
CA VAL A 247 2.37 -6.07 -13.78
C VAL A 247 2.90 -4.77 -13.15
N GLY A 248 2.07 -3.73 -13.08
CA GLY A 248 2.44 -2.45 -12.44
C GLY A 248 2.83 -2.63 -10.98
N MET A 249 2.04 -3.38 -10.22
CA MET A 249 2.31 -3.67 -8.80
C MET A 249 3.59 -4.50 -8.60
N ASN A 250 3.87 -5.47 -9.46
CA ASN A 250 5.11 -6.24 -9.42
C ASN A 250 6.33 -5.36 -9.70
N ILE A 251 6.27 -4.47 -10.69
CA ILE A 251 7.34 -3.50 -10.98
C ILE A 251 7.61 -2.60 -9.76
N LEU A 252 6.55 -2.09 -9.13
CA LEU A 252 6.66 -1.27 -7.92
C LEU A 252 7.25 -2.07 -6.74
N ASN A 253 6.88 -3.34 -6.59
CA ASN A 253 7.45 -4.24 -5.57
C ASN A 253 8.95 -4.48 -5.80
N VAL A 254 9.39 -4.63 -7.05
CA VAL A 254 10.82 -4.74 -7.38
C VAL A 254 11.56 -3.47 -6.98
N GLY A 255 11.03 -2.29 -7.32
CA GLY A 255 11.60 -1.00 -6.91
C GLY A 255 11.72 -0.87 -5.38
N LEU A 256 10.66 -1.21 -4.66
CA LEU A 256 10.66 -1.23 -3.19
C LEU A 256 11.70 -2.20 -2.62
N GLY A 257 11.86 -3.38 -3.24
CA GLY A 257 12.87 -4.37 -2.86
C GLY A 257 14.30 -3.84 -3.03
N MET A 258 14.56 -3.11 -4.12
CA MET A 258 15.85 -2.45 -4.36
C MET A 258 16.11 -1.37 -3.30
N ASP A 259 15.13 -0.53 -2.99
CA ASP A 259 15.25 0.49 -1.94
C ASP A 259 15.51 -0.13 -0.57
N LEU A 260 14.85 -1.26 -0.28
CA LEU A 260 15.03 -1.99 0.96
C LEU A 260 16.44 -2.58 1.06
N PHE A 261 16.94 -3.18 -0.03
CA PHE A 261 18.29 -3.71 -0.11
C PHE A 261 19.35 -2.62 0.07
N HIS A 262 19.17 -1.47 -0.60
CA HIS A 262 20.06 -0.32 -0.42
C HIS A 262 20.05 0.20 1.02
N ALA A 263 18.86 0.27 1.65
CA ALA A 263 18.74 0.67 3.05
C ALA A 263 19.45 -0.32 3.99
N PHE A 264 19.34 -1.62 3.73
CA PHE A 264 20.02 -2.67 4.50
C PHE A 264 21.53 -2.57 4.39
N ARG A 265 22.04 -2.45 3.15
CA ARG A 265 23.47 -2.33 2.89
C ARG A 265 24.07 -1.10 3.56
N ARG A 266 23.37 0.05 3.49
CA ARG A 266 23.79 1.29 4.14
C ARG A 266 23.87 1.16 5.65
N GLU A 267 22.85 0.56 6.28
CA GLU A 267 22.81 0.37 7.74
C GLU A 267 23.90 -0.60 8.22
N ARG A 268 24.14 -1.68 7.47
CA ARG A 268 25.25 -2.61 7.72
C ARG A 268 26.62 -1.95 7.56
N SER A 269 26.79 -1.09 6.56
CA SER A 269 28.04 -0.35 6.33
C SER A 269 28.33 0.62 7.48
N ASN A 270 27.34 1.38 7.92
CA ASN A 270 27.48 2.31 9.04
C ASN A 270 27.87 1.57 10.33
N ARG A 271 27.26 0.41 10.59
CA ARG A 271 27.61 -0.41 11.76
C ARG A 271 29.08 -0.87 11.72
N ARG A 272 29.56 -1.36 10.57
CA ARG A 272 30.96 -1.78 10.42
C ARG A 272 31.95 -0.63 10.62
N ASN A 273 31.58 0.59 10.23
CA ASN A 273 32.44 1.76 10.44
C ASN A 273 32.47 2.17 11.92
N GLN A 274 31.34 2.10 12.62
CA GLN A 274 31.26 2.39 14.05
C GLN A 274 32.06 1.38 14.90
N GLU A 275 31.92 0.08 14.62
CA GLU A 275 32.71 -0.98 15.29
C GLU A 275 34.23 -0.77 15.13
N LYS A 276 34.67 -0.27 13.97
CA LYS A 276 36.10 0.05 13.72
C LYS A 276 36.57 1.26 14.52
N SER A 277 35.76 2.32 14.59
CA SER A 277 36.09 3.52 15.36
C SER A 277 36.18 3.23 16.86
N ASP A 278 35.24 2.45 17.41
CA ASP A 278 35.26 2.08 18.83
C ASP A 278 36.46 1.19 19.16
N HIS A 279 36.86 0.28 18.26
CA HIS A 279 38.04 -0.55 18.47
C HIS A 279 39.34 0.27 18.45
N GLN A 280 39.43 1.29 17.58
CA GLN A 280 40.61 2.15 17.50
C GLN A 280 40.76 3.06 18.73
N ASN A 281 39.65 3.55 19.30
CA ASN A 281 39.63 4.36 20.52
C ASN A 281 39.94 3.56 21.81
N HIS A 282 39.84 2.23 21.78
CA HIS A 282 40.15 1.36 22.93
C HIS A 282 41.58 0.82 22.92
N VAL A 283 42.33 1.02 21.83
CA VAL A 283 43.72 0.56 21.66
C VAL A 283 44.73 1.70 21.86
N GLU A 284 44.27 2.96 21.85
CA GLU A 284 45.03 4.15 22.32
C GLU A 284 44.83 4.40 23.81
#